data_AF-A0A7V4ZR72-F1
#
_entry.id   AF-A0A7V4ZR72-F1
#
_cell.length_a   1.000
_cell.length_b   1.000
_cell.length_c   1.000
_cell.angle_alpha   90.00
_cell.angle_beta   90.00
_cell.angle_gamma   90.00
#
_symmetry.space_group_name_H-M   'P 1'
#
loop_
_entity.id
_entity.type
_entity.pdbx_description
1 polymer ?
#
loop_
_entity_poly.entity_id
_entity_poly.type
_entity_poly.pdbx_seq_one_letter_code
_entity_poly.pdbx_strand_id
1 'polypeptide(L)'
;MTLIELLIVLAIIGILAAIAIPLYSTYTVKARMTEVINMMSHVAHAVGIYCQDAQASGNNFNWPDCPDIPTIQSSLGVSIGGGRISSAKIDKTTGIIEVTLANIDPKVDGQTLKLIPETDNDNSIIWRWDGTIPAAYMPRR
;
A
#
# COMPACT_ATOMS: atom_id res chain seq x y z
N MET A 1 -39.61 33.81 8.30
CA MET A 1 -38.23 33.34 8.52
C MET A 1 -37.35 34.15 7.58
N THR A 2 -36.44 34.96 8.12
CA THR A 2 -35.89 36.12 7.41
C THR A 2 -34.63 35.75 6.62
N LEU A 3 -34.41 36.41 5.48
CA LEU A 3 -33.28 36.14 4.57
C LEU A 3 -31.92 36.35 5.28
N ILE A 4 -31.87 37.20 6.31
CA ILE A 4 -30.68 37.45 7.12
C ILE A 4 -30.32 36.28 8.04
N GLU A 5 -31.30 35.53 8.55
CA GLU A 5 -31.04 34.29 9.30
C GLU A 5 -30.40 33.24 8.39
N LEU A 6 -30.88 33.13 7.14
CA LEU A 6 -30.32 32.20 6.16
C LEU A 6 -28.89 32.57 5.74
N LEU A 7 -28.59 33.87 5.60
CA LEU A 7 -27.26 34.36 5.22
C LEU A 7 -26.21 34.10 6.29
N ILE A 8 -26.55 34.24 7.58
CA ILE A 8 -25.63 33.93 8.68
C ILE A 8 -25.36 32.43 8.74
N VAL A 9 -26.39 31.60 8.54
CA VAL A 9 -26.24 30.14 8.50
C VAL A 9 -25.31 29.73 7.34
N LEU A 10 -25.48 30.32 6.16
CA LEU A 10 -24.59 30.07 5.02
C LEU A 10 -23.15 30.50 5.28
N ALA A 11 -22.94 31.64 5.95
CA ALA A 11 -21.60 32.11 6.31
C ALA A 11 -20.89 31.14 7.27
N ILE A 12 -21.60 30.60 8.27
CA ILE A 12 -21.04 29.64 9.23
C ILE A 12 -20.77 28.30 8.54
N ILE A 13 -21.69 27.79 7.71
CA ILE A 13 -21.48 26.56 6.93
C ILE A 13 -20.27 26.70 6.00
N GLY A 14 -20.08 27.87 5.38
CA GLY A 14 -18.93 28.16 4.53
C GLY A 14 -17.59 28.03 5.27
N ILE A 15 -17.49 28.56 6.49
CA ILE A 15 -16.27 28.46 7.32
C ILE A 15 -16.01 27.00 7.74
N LEU A 16 -17.06 26.30 8.19
CA LEU A 16 -16.95 24.90 8.60
C LEU A 16 -16.52 24.01 7.42
N ALA A 17 -17.09 24.23 6.23
CA ALA A 17 -16.76 23.48 5.02
C ALA A 17 -15.28 23.67 4.62
N ALA A 18 -14.76 24.90 4.72
CA ALA A 18 -13.37 25.20 4.37
C ALA A 18 -12.34 24.41 5.21
N ILE A 19 -12.64 24.15 6.49
CA ILE A 19 -11.79 23.35 7.39
C ILE A 19 -12.05 21.85 7.22
N ALA A 20 -13.32 21.48 7.07
CA ALA A 20 -13.75 20.09 6.99
C ALA A 20 -13.22 19.38 5.73
N ILE A 21 -13.33 20.00 4.56
CA ILE A 21 -12.95 19.38 3.28
C ILE A 21 -11.50 18.87 3.23
N PRO A 22 -10.46 19.67 3.56
CA PRO A 22 -9.08 19.19 3.50
C PRO A 22 -8.80 18.08 4.52
N LEU A 23 -9.47 18.12 5.67
CA LEU A 23 -9.35 17.10 6.70
C LEU A 23 -9.97 15.77 6.26
N TYR A 24 -11.21 15.79 5.73
CA TYR A 24 -11.88 14.59 5.22
C TYR A 24 -11.11 13.94 4.07
N SER A 25 -10.59 14.73 3.12
CA SER A 25 -9.75 14.22 2.03
C SER A 25 -8.57 13.42 2.58
N THR A 26 -7.82 13.98 3.54
CA THR A 26 -6.65 13.31 4.13
C THR A 26 -7.01 12.00 4.84
N TYR A 27 -8.14 11.95 5.56
CA TYR A 27 -8.60 10.71 6.21
C TYR A 27 -8.99 9.63 5.19
N THR A 28 -9.67 10.01 4.11
CA THR A 28 -10.03 9.05 3.06
C THR A 28 -8.81 8.47 2.35
N VAL A 29 -7.76 9.29 2.11
CA VAL A 29 -6.47 8.80 1.58
C VAL A 29 -5.87 7.78 2.53
N LYS A 30 -5.78 8.08 3.84
CA LYS A 30 -5.22 7.15 4.82
C LYS A 30 -6.00 5.85 4.90
N ALA A 31 -7.33 5.90 4.89
CA ALA A 31 -8.16 4.70 4.92
C ALA A 31 -7.91 3.80 3.70
N ARG A 32 -7.82 4.38 2.50
CA ARG A 32 -7.51 3.65 1.24
C ARG A 32 -6.07 3.13 1.21
N MET A 33 -5.11 3.88 1.78
CA MET A 33 -3.74 3.41 1.92
C MET A 33 -3.64 2.19 2.83
N THR A 34 -4.42 2.13 3.91
CA THR A 34 -4.49 0.94 4.79
C THR A 34 -4.92 -0.32 4.03
N GLU A 35 -5.84 -0.18 3.07
CA GLU A 35 -6.25 -1.30 2.20
C GLU A 35 -5.06 -1.85 1.39
N VAL A 36 -4.28 -0.96 0.77
CA VAL A 36 -3.07 -1.35 0.02
C VAL A 36 -2.02 -1.97 0.94
N ILE A 37 -1.80 -1.40 2.12
CA ILE A 37 -0.85 -1.92 3.12
C ILE A 37 -1.24 -3.34 3.55
N ASN A 38 -2.53 -3.58 3.81
CA ASN A 38 -3.04 -4.91 4.16
C ASN A 38 -2.83 -5.91 3.01
N MET A 39 -3.13 -5.51 1.77
CA MET A 39 -2.88 -6.34 0.59
C MET A 39 -1.40 -6.69 0.48
N MET A 40 -0.51 -5.70 0.55
CA MET A 40 0.94 -5.91 0.49
C MET A 40 1.46 -6.79 1.62
N SER A 41 0.90 -6.67 2.82
CA SER A 41 1.28 -7.52 3.97
C SER A 41 0.89 -8.99 3.73
N HIS A 42 -0.25 -9.22 3.08
CA HIS A 42 -0.67 -10.57 2.70
C HIS A 42 0.28 -11.18 1.65
N VAL A 43 0.72 -10.38 0.67
CA VAL A 43 1.73 -10.79 -0.32
C VAL A 43 3.06 -11.09 0.36
N ALA A 44 3.53 -10.22 1.24
CA ALA A 44 4.77 -10.42 2.00
C ALA A 44 4.73 -11.72 2.81
N HIS A 45 3.58 -12.06 3.39
CA HIS A 45 3.40 -13.33 4.08
C HIS A 45 3.49 -14.53 3.14
N ALA A 46 2.82 -14.47 1.98
CA ALA A 46 2.88 -15.55 0.99
C ALA A 46 4.30 -15.72 0.39
N VAL A 47 5.01 -14.62 0.14
CA VAL A 47 6.43 -14.65 -0.23
C VAL A 47 7.25 -15.30 0.88
N GLY A 48 6.99 -14.96 2.14
CA GLY A 48 7.67 -15.57 3.29
C GLY A 48 7.50 -17.09 3.33
N ILE A 49 6.29 -17.60 3.10
CA ILE A 49 6.00 -19.04 3.02
C ILE A 49 6.75 -19.67 1.84
N TYR A 50 6.69 -19.06 0.66
CA TYR A 50 7.40 -19.54 -0.54
C TYR A 50 8.91 -19.71 -0.28
N CYS A 51 9.51 -18.72 0.40
CA CYS A 51 10.94 -18.76 0.69
C CYS A 51 11.29 -19.78 1.77
N GLN A 52 10.43 -19.97 2.78
CA GLN A 52 10.60 -21.02 3.79
C GLN A 52 10.53 -22.43 3.19
N ASP A 53 9.63 -22.67 2.23
CA ASP A 53 9.53 -23.96 1.52
C ASP A 53 10.78 -24.23 0.66
N ALA A 54 11.30 -23.19 0.00
CA ALA A 54 12.57 -23.28 -0.72
C ALA A 54 13.76 -23.61 0.20
N GLN A 55 13.79 -23.04 1.42
CA GLN A 55 14.80 -23.36 2.44
C GLN A 55 14.68 -24.80 2.94
N ALA A 56 13.45 -25.30 3.15
CA ALA A 56 13.21 -26.69 3.54
C ALA A 56 13.70 -27.70 2.48
N SER A 57 13.68 -27.28 1.20
CA SER A 57 14.17 -28.05 0.06
C SER A 57 15.70 -27.98 -0.14
N GLY A 58 16.44 -27.32 0.78
CA GLY A 58 17.90 -27.22 0.73
C GLY A 58 18.45 -26.16 -0.22
N ASN A 59 17.59 -25.31 -0.79
CA ASN A 59 18.02 -24.16 -1.57
C ASN A 59 18.27 -22.95 -0.65
N ASN A 60 19.23 -22.09 -1.04
CA ASN A 60 19.34 -20.77 -0.45
C ASN A 60 18.05 -19.98 -0.68
N PHE A 61 17.87 -18.92 0.11
CA PHE A 61 16.76 -17.99 -0.01
C PHE A 61 16.44 -17.67 -1.49
N ASN A 62 15.30 -18.16 -1.99
CA ASN A 62 14.89 -17.98 -3.38
C ASN A 62 13.56 -17.22 -3.43
N TRP A 63 13.56 -16.08 -4.11
CA TRP A 63 12.37 -15.25 -4.25
C TRP A 63 11.52 -15.70 -5.46
N PRO A 64 10.20 -15.57 -5.37
CA PRO A 64 9.33 -15.83 -6.51
C PRO A 64 9.54 -14.75 -7.58
N ASP A 65 9.60 -15.16 -8.85
CA ASP A 65 9.69 -14.26 -9.99
C ASP A 65 8.28 -13.92 -10.48
N CYS A 66 7.76 -12.78 -10.02
CA CYS A 66 6.40 -12.37 -10.35
C CYS A 66 6.43 -10.96 -10.96
N PRO A 67 6.64 -10.81 -12.28
CA PRO A 67 6.74 -9.51 -12.94
C PRO A 67 5.43 -8.71 -12.95
N ASP A 68 4.28 -9.35 -12.70
CA ASP A 68 2.95 -8.74 -12.80
C ASP A 68 1.92 -9.38 -11.84
N ILE A 69 0.78 -8.72 -11.66
CA ILE A 69 -0.31 -9.18 -10.78
C ILE A 69 -0.78 -10.62 -11.09
N PRO A 70 -1.07 -10.99 -12.36
CA PRO A 70 -1.42 -12.37 -12.71
C PRO A 70 -0.39 -13.41 -12.26
N THR A 71 0.90 -13.13 -12.44
CA THR A 71 1.96 -14.04 -11.95
C THR A 71 1.97 -14.16 -10.43
N ILE A 72 1.74 -13.07 -9.70
CA ILE A 72 1.61 -13.12 -8.24
C ILE A 72 0.41 -14.00 -7.83
N GLN A 73 -0.73 -13.83 -8.49
CA GLN A 73 -1.94 -14.61 -8.23
C GLN A 73 -1.73 -16.10 -8.50
N SER A 74 -1.08 -16.46 -9.59
CA SER A 74 -0.85 -17.85 -9.96
C SER A 74 0.26 -18.52 -9.14
N SER A 75 1.34 -17.79 -8.82
CA SER A 75 2.52 -18.36 -8.16
C SER A 75 2.39 -18.36 -6.63
N LEU A 76 1.74 -17.36 -6.04
CA LEU A 76 1.58 -17.24 -4.59
C LEU A 76 0.16 -17.53 -4.11
N GLY A 77 -0.81 -17.70 -5.02
CA GLY A 77 -2.21 -17.94 -4.66
C GLY A 77 -2.90 -16.74 -4.00
N VAL A 78 -2.28 -15.55 -4.07
CA VAL A 78 -2.78 -14.33 -3.42
C VAL A 78 -3.44 -13.42 -4.44
N SER A 79 -4.68 -13.00 -4.18
CA SER A 79 -5.34 -11.99 -5.00
C SER A 79 -4.87 -10.59 -4.63
N ILE A 80 -4.27 -9.89 -5.60
CA ILE A 80 -3.93 -8.47 -5.52
C ILE A 80 -4.70 -7.76 -6.61
N GLY A 81 -5.36 -6.67 -6.26
CA GLY A 81 -6.17 -5.91 -7.19
C GLY A 81 -7.48 -5.51 -6.54
N GLY A 82 -7.85 -4.24 -6.72
CA GLY A 82 -9.01 -3.64 -6.05
C GLY A 82 -9.30 -2.23 -6.52
N GLY A 83 -8.85 -1.89 -7.73
CA GLY A 83 -8.89 -0.52 -8.25
C GLY A 83 -7.93 0.45 -7.57
N ARG A 84 -7.28 0.10 -6.44
CA ARG A 84 -6.31 0.96 -5.74
C ARG A 84 -4.84 0.75 -6.12
N ILE A 85 -4.58 -0.28 -6.93
CA ILE A 85 -3.26 -0.69 -7.39
C ILE A 85 -3.31 -0.80 -8.90
N SER A 86 -2.37 -0.17 -9.61
CA SER A 86 -2.25 -0.27 -11.06
C SER A 86 -1.32 -1.40 -11.48
N SER A 87 -0.28 -1.69 -10.72
CA SER A 87 0.68 -2.75 -10.98
C SER A 87 1.32 -3.22 -9.69
N ALA A 88 1.71 -4.49 -9.65
CA ALA A 88 2.50 -5.08 -8.59
C ALA A 88 3.50 -6.04 -9.21
N LYS A 89 4.72 -6.07 -8.69
CA LYS A 89 5.79 -6.98 -9.10
C LYS A 89 6.61 -7.42 -7.90
N ILE A 90 7.24 -8.58 -8.02
CA ILE A 90 8.18 -9.14 -7.05
C ILE A 90 9.46 -9.48 -7.81
N ASP A 91 10.56 -8.89 -7.39
CA ASP A 91 11.85 -9.07 -8.05
C ASP A 91 12.52 -10.37 -7.58
N LYS A 92 12.83 -11.28 -8.51
CA LYS A 92 13.48 -12.57 -8.22
C LYS A 92 14.84 -12.45 -7.53
N THR A 93 15.58 -11.39 -7.81
CA THR A 93 16.97 -11.24 -7.33
C THR A 93 16.99 -10.65 -5.93
N THR A 94 16.11 -9.69 -5.66
CA THR A 94 16.13 -8.89 -4.43
C THR A 94 14.98 -9.18 -3.48
N GLY A 95 13.91 -9.82 -3.95
CA GLY A 95 12.70 -10.08 -3.16
C GLY A 95 11.83 -8.85 -2.91
N ILE A 96 12.18 -7.71 -3.52
CA ILE A 96 11.46 -6.47 -3.31
C ILE A 96 10.07 -6.61 -3.93
N ILE A 97 9.05 -6.41 -3.10
CA ILE A 97 7.66 -6.32 -3.54
C ILE A 97 7.39 -4.84 -3.84
N GLU A 98 7.14 -4.51 -5.10
CA GLU A 98 6.88 -3.14 -5.55
C GLU A 98 5.45 -3.04 -6.10
N VAL A 99 4.71 -2.03 -5.62
CA VAL A 99 3.32 -1.77 -5.97
C VAL A 99 3.17 -0.32 -6.42
N THR A 100 2.48 -0.09 -7.53
CA THR A 100 2.13 1.24 -8.01
C THR A 100 0.68 1.56 -7.62
N LEU A 101 0.50 2.66 -6.91
CA LEU A 101 -0.80 3.12 -6.43
C LEU A 101 -1.62 3.75 -7.55
N ALA A 102 -2.94 3.57 -7.51
CA ALA A 102 -3.86 4.24 -8.44
C ALA A 102 -5.22 4.49 -7.79
N ASN A 103 -5.94 5.51 -8.26
CA ASN A 103 -7.28 5.87 -7.82
C ASN A 103 -7.42 6.15 -6.30
N ILE A 104 -6.36 6.33 -5.54
CA ILE A 104 -6.46 6.66 -4.11
C ILE A 104 -6.75 8.15 -3.95
N ASP A 105 -5.89 8.99 -4.50
CA ASP A 105 -5.99 10.45 -4.53
C ASP A 105 -4.92 10.98 -5.49
N PRO A 106 -5.18 12.07 -6.24
CA PRO A 106 -4.19 12.63 -7.17
C PRO A 106 -2.82 12.93 -6.55
N LYS A 107 -2.73 13.10 -5.22
CA LYS A 107 -1.47 13.32 -4.51
C LYS A 107 -0.59 12.08 -4.37
N VAL A 108 -1.17 10.88 -4.44
CA VAL A 108 -0.46 9.60 -4.24
C VAL A 108 -0.57 8.65 -5.43
N ASP A 109 -1.50 8.91 -6.35
CA ASP A 109 -1.66 8.12 -7.56
C ASP A 109 -0.41 8.19 -8.44
N GLY A 110 -0.01 7.02 -8.97
CA GLY A 110 1.23 6.87 -9.75
C GLY A 110 2.49 6.74 -8.91
N GLN A 111 2.41 6.91 -7.59
CA GLN A 111 3.55 6.67 -6.70
C GLN A 111 3.70 5.18 -6.39
N THR A 112 4.92 4.81 -6.01
CA THR A 112 5.30 3.42 -5.74
C THR A 112 5.50 3.21 -4.24
N LEU A 113 4.95 2.11 -3.74
CA LEU A 113 5.19 1.58 -2.41
C LEU A 113 5.98 0.28 -2.54
N LYS A 114 7.04 0.15 -1.74
CA LYS A 114 7.97 -0.97 -1.78
C LYS A 114 8.06 -1.63 -0.41
N LEU A 115 8.14 -2.95 -0.41
CA LEU A 115 8.49 -3.76 0.73
C LEU A 115 9.81 -4.44 0.44
N ILE A 116 10.84 -4.06 1.20
CA ILE A 116 12.20 -4.55 1.05
C ILE A 116 12.42 -5.61 2.13
N PRO A 117 12.76 -6.85 1.74
CA PRO A 117 13.15 -7.86 2.70
C PRO A 117 14.57 -7.58 3.21
N GLU A 118 14.74 -7.68 4.52
CA GLU A 118 16.01 -7.75 5.22
C GLU A 118 16.08 -9.14 5.88
N THR A 119 17.27 -9.72 5.98
CA THR A 119 17.49 -10.95 6.73
C THR A 119 18.08 -10.60 8.09
N ASP A 120 17.45 -11.05 9.17
CA ASP A 120 18.03 -10.98 10.52
C ASP A 120 19.06 -12.11 10.71
N ASN A 121 19.85 -12.04 11.79
CA ASN A 121 20.89 -13.02 12.14
C ASN A 121 20.36 -14.47 12.28
N ASP A 122 19.05 -14.64 12.47
CA ASP A 122 18.37 -15.94 12.55
C ASP A 122 17.83 -16.43 11.19
N ASN A 123 18.31 -15.85 10.08
CA ASN A 123 17.81 -16.10 8.72
C ASN A 123 16.30 -15.84 8.52
N SER A 124 15.68 -15.10 9.44
CA SER A 124 14.29 -14.67 9.33
C SER A 124 14.16 -13.43 8.44
N ILE A 125 13.07 -13.35 7.69
CA ILE A 125 12.76 -12.20 6.83
C ILE A 125 12.06 -11.14 7.67
N ILE A 126 12.70 -9.98 7.77
CA ILE A 126 12.10 -8.75 8.31
C ILE A 126 11.78 -7.80 7.16
N TRP A 127 10.57 -7.24 7.15
CA TRP A 127 10.10 -6.40 6.06
C TRP A 127 10.24 -4.91 6.40
N ARG A 128 10.78 -4.12 5.48
CA ARG A 128 10.91 -2.66 5.61
C ARG A 128 10.13 -1.96 4.50
N TRP A 129 9.28 -1.02 4.91
CA TRP A 129 8.57 -0.14 3.98
C TRP A 129 9.50 0.92 3.40
N ASP A 130 9.38 1.17 2.11
CA ASP A 130 10.06 2.24 1.38
C ASP A 130 9.19 2.67 0.19
N GLY A 131 9.51 3.77 -0.49
CA GLY A 131 8.76 4.19 -1.66
C GLY A 131 8.88 5.66 -2.01
N THR A 132 8.13 6.08 -3.01
CA THR A 132 8.09 7.47 -3.49
C THR A 132 6.90 8.25 -2.90
N ILE A 133 6.11 7.61 -2.02
CA ILE A 133 4.97 8.25 -1.36
C ILE A 133 5.42 9.29 -0.32
N PRO A 134 4.66 10.39 -0.13
CA PRO A 134 4.95 11.36 0.91
C PRO A 134 5.03 10.69 2.27
N ALA A 135 6.03 11.09 3.07
CA ALA A 135 6.25 10.57 4.41
C ALA A 135 5.02 10.65 5.35
N ALA A 136 4.07 11.54 5.07
CA ALA A 136 2.82 11.65 5.81
C ALA A 136 1.87 10.44 5.64
N TYR A 137 2.04 9.68 4.56
CA TYR A 137 1.23 8.49 4.21
C TYR A 137 2.03 7.19 4.26
N MET A 138 3.34 7.27 4.49
CA MET A 138 4.16 6.08 4.64
C MET A 138 3.85 5.39 5.98
N PRO A 139 3.55 4.08 5.98
CA PRO A 139 3.40 3.34 7.22
C PRO A 139 4.69 3.44 8.04
N ARG A 140 4.55 3.75 9.33
CA ARG A 140 5.67 3.64 10.26
C ARG A 140 5.93 2.14 10.49
N ARG A 141 7.21 1.77 10.38
CA ARG A 141 7.73 0.42 10.59
C ARG A 141 7.23 -0.18 11.91
#